data_AF-A0AAV6AGC6-F1
#
_entry.id   AF-A0AAV6AGC6-F1
#
_cell.length_a   1.000
_cell.length_b   1.000
_cell.length_c   1.000
_cell.angle_alpha   90.00
_cell.angle_beta   90.00
_cell.angle_gamma   90.00
#
_symmetry.space_group_name_H-M   'P 1'
#
loop_
_entity.id
_entity.type
_entity.pdbx_description
1 polymer ?
#
loop_
_entity_poly.entity_id
_entity_poly.type
_entity_poly.pdbx_seq_one_letter_code
_entity_poly.pdbx_strand_id
1 'polypeptide(L)'
;VVDFDGRRVLLPELKGLHDIRRLLERPGEEVHCLDLAERAETTYGADASLDDKARNALKARIRDLQEDLVEAEAMNDVGRAERARSEMDALLEAMGRALGLGGRSRRLGDLAERARTTVTWRIRHAIRKIEALHPPLGRHLGNSLKTGSFCLYRPEHPVDWRFAADR
;
A
#
# COMPACT_ATOMS: atom_id res chain seq x y z
N VAL A 1 -10.77 -12.59 7.82
CA VAL A 1 -12.13 -12.48 7.25
C VAL A 1 -12.62 -11.06 7.46
N VAL A 2 -13.21 -10.42 6.44
CA VAL A 2 -13.79 -9.09 6.54
C VAL A 2 -15.27 -9.16 6.20
N ASP A 3 -16.06 -8.37 6.92
CA ASP A 3 -17.51 -8.22 6.75
C ASP A 3 -17.83 -6.74 6.55
N PHE A 4 -18.50 -6.41 5.44
CA PHE A 4 -18.89 -5.05 5.11
C PHE A 4 -20.12 -5.08 4.20
N ASP A 5 -21.09 -4.20 4.45
CA ASP A 5 -22.33 -4.10 3.63
C ASP A 5 -23.09 -5.46 3.52
N GLY A 6 -23.12 -6.22 4.63
CA GLY A 6 -23.76 -7.54 4.69
C GLY A 6 -23.05 -8.65 3.91
N ARG A 7 -21.85 -8.38 3.38
CA ARG A 7 -21.06 -9.33 2.59
C ARG A 7 -19.76 -9.67 3.31
N ARG A 8 -19.45 -10.97 3.36
CA ARG A 8 -18.27 -11.48 4.06
C ARG A 8 -17.32 -12.17 3.09
N VAL A 9 -16.03 -11.83 3.17
CA VAL A 9 -14.97 -12.45 2.36
C VAL A 9 -13.72 -12.77 3.19
N LEU A 10 -12.96 -13.77 2.75
CA LEU A 10 -11.61 -13.98 3.24
C LEU A 10 -10.65 -13.17 2.36
N LEU A 11 -9.88 -12.28 2.98
CA LEU A 11 -8.83 -11.54 2.29
C LEU A 11 -7.51 -12.30 2.41
N PRO A 12 -6.64 -12.24 1.38
CA PRO A 12 -5.27 -12.75 1.48
C PRO A 12 -4.46 -11.93 2.49
N GLU A 13 -3.47 -12.57 3.11
CA GLU A 13 -2.52 -11.86 3.98
C GLU A 13 -1.65 -10.91 3.14
N LEU A 14 -1.81 -9.60 3.38
CA LEU A 14 -1.08 -8.54 2.70
C LEU A 14 -0.61 -7.51 3.72
N LYS A 15 0.65 -7.08 3.63
CA LYS A 15 1.21 -6.03 4.51
C LYS A 15 0.36 -4.75 4.50
N GLY A 16 -0.23 -4.39 3.35
CA GLY A 16 -1.10 -3.22 3.22
C GLY A 16 -2.44 -3.31 3.97
N LEU A 17 -2.90 -4.51 4.35
CA LEU A 17 -4.09 -4.64 5.20
C LEU A 17 -3.83 -4.16 6.63
N HIS A 18 -2.60 -4.24 7.11
CA HIS A 18 -2.21 -3.74 8.42
C HIS A 18 -2.12 -2.23 8.44
N ASP A 19 -1.54 -1.66 7.38
CA ASP A 19 -1.55 -0.20 7.16
C ASP A 19 -3.00 0.32 7.15
N ILE A 20 -3.90 -0.36 6.41
CA ILE A 20 -5.33 -0.01 6.36
C ILE A 20 -5.98 -0.17 7.74
N ARG A 21 -5.84 -1.32 8.39
CA ARG A 21 -6.41 -1.59 9.73
C ARG A 21 -6.04 -0.47 10.70
N ARG A 22 -4.78 -0.04 10.71
CA ARG A 22 -4.30 1.02 11.61
C ARG A 22 -5.03 2.35 11.39
N LEU A 23 -5.31 2.69 10.14
CA LEU A 23 -6.06 3.89 9.79
C LEU A 23 -7.55 3.74 10.15
N LEU A 24 -8.12 2.54 9.99
CA LEU A 24 -9.50 2.25 10.36
C LEU A 24 -9.72 2.25 11.89
N GLU A 25 -8.71 1.88 12.68
CA GLU A 25 -8.72 1.98 14.15
C GLU A 25 -8.73 3.43 14.66
N ARG A 26 -8.34 4.40 13.81
CA ARG A 26 -8.23 5.82 14.16
C ARG A 26 -8.87 6.72 13.09
N PRO A 27 -10.20 6.66 12.89
CA PRO A 27 -10.87 7.49 11.90
C PRO A 27 -10.66 8.98 12.18
N GLY A 28 -10.26 9.74 11.17
CA GLY A 28 -10.01 11.19 11.31
C GLY A 28 -8.62 11.57 11.80
N GLU A 29 -7.80 10.62 12.26
CA GLU A 29 -6.44 10.89 12.74
C GLU A 29 -5.41 10.77 11.60
N GLU A 30 -4.50 11.73 11.53
CA GLU A 30 -3.34 11.66 10.63
C GLU A 30 -2.26 10.76 11.22
N VAL A 31 -1.83 9.75 10.46
CA VAL A 31 -0.73 8.85 10.83
C VAL A 31 0.45 9.06 9.91
N HIS A 32 1.63 9.33 10.45
CA HIS A 32 2.82 9.56 9.65
C HIS A 32 3.27 8.28 8.95
N CYS A 33 3.76 8.40 7.71
CA CYS A 33 4.16 7.26 6.90
C CYS A 33 5.31 6.43 7.50
N LEU A 34 6.20 7.03 8.29
CA LEU A 34 7.24 6.31 9.03
C LEU A 34 6.65 5.36 10.07
N ASP A 35 5.62 5.81 10.80
CA ASP A 35 5.00 5.02 11.87
C ASP A 35 4.27 3.80 11.31
N LEU A 36 3.62 3.96 10.15
CA LEU A 36 3.01 2.86 9.41
C LEU A 36 4.08 1.88 8.92
N ALA A 37 5.18 2.40 8.36
CA ALA A 37 6.26 1.57 7.84
C ALA A 37 6.97 0.76 8.94
N GLU A 38 7.33 1.37 10.07
CA GLU A 38 8.04 0.73 11.20
C GLU A 38 7.18 -0.35 11.87
N ARG A 39 5.88 -0.11 12.01
CA ARG A 39 4.98 -1.06 12.67
C ARG A 39 4.66 -2.27 11.81
N ALA A 40 4.59 -2.10 10.49
CA ALA A 40 4.51 -3.21 9.55
C ALA A 40 5.74 -4.13 9.64
N GLU A 41 6.94 -3.58 9.87
CA GLU A 41 8.18 -4.36 10.05
C GLU A 41 8.16 -5.15 11.37
N THR A 42 7.69 -4.54 12.46
CA THR A 42 7.58 -5.21 13.77
C THR A 42 6.61 -6.40 13.74
N THR A 43 5.56 -6.31 12.91
CA THR A 43 4.47 -7.31 12.86
C THR A 43 4.79 -8.51 11.95
N TYR A 44 5.61 -8.33 10.90
CA TYR A 44 5.91 -9.37 9.89
C TYR A 44 7.35 -9.90 9.89
N GLY A 45 8.16 -9.50 10.86
CA GLY A 45 9.56 -9.94 10.96
C GLY A 45 10.48 -9.20 9.99
N ALA A 46 11.62 -8.75 10.51
CA ALA A 46 12.67 -8.11 9.75
C ALA A 46 13.50 -9.17 9.01
N ASP A 47 13.38 -9.29 7.68
CA ASP A 47 14.22 -10.21 6.92
C ASP A 47 14.66 -9.70 5.53
N ALA A 48 15.98 -9.77 5.33
CA ALA A 48 16.89 -9.60 4.15
C ALA A 48 16.94 -8.38 3.17
N SER A 49 18.18 -7.90 2.96
CA SER A 49 18.68 -6.63 2.37
C SER A 49 18.72 -6.46 0.84
N LEU A 50 18.54 -5.20 0.40
CA LEU A 50 18.82 -4.67 -0.94
C LEU A 50 19.81 -3.52 -0.87
N ASP A 51 20.64 -3.43 -1.90
CA ASP A 51 21.48 -2.28 -2.22
C ASP A 51 20.63 -1.05 -2.62
N ASP A 52 21.05 0.16 -2.21
CA ASP A 52 20.34 1.43 -2.49
C ASP A 52 20.25 1.75 -3.98
N LYS A 53 21.24 1.31 -4.77
CA LYS A 53 21.25 1.48 -6.23
C LYS A 53 20.13 0.68 -6.90
N ALA A 54 19.95 -0.58 -6.48
CA ALA A 54 18.87 -1.44 -6.98
C ALA A 54 17.50 -0.87 -6.60
N ARG A 55 17.34 -0.32 -5.38
CA ARG A 55 16.12 0.37 -4.98
C ARG A 55 15.80 1.59 -5.84
N ASN A 56 16.79 2.44 -6.12
CA ASN A 56 16.56 3.64 -6.93
C ASN A 56 16.19 3.29 -8.37
N ALA A 57 16.79 2.24 -8.93
CA ALA A 57 16.41 1.71 -10.25
C ALA A 57 14.98 1.17 -10.26
N LEU A 58 14.58 0.39 -9.24
CA LEU A 58 13.22 -0.12 -9.10
C LEU A 58 12.20 1.02 -8.96
N LYS A 59 12.48 2.02 -8.13
CA LYS A 59 11.62 3.22 -7.97
C LYS A 59 11.48 4.02 -9.26
N ALA A 60 12.58 4.26 -9.97
CA ALA A 60 12.55 4.95 -11.25
C ALA A 60 11.65 4.21 -12.23
N ARG A 61 11.86 2.89 -12.36
CA ARG A 61 11.05 2.05 -13.25
C ARG A 61 9.56 2.05 -12.87
N ILE A 62 9.23 2.03 -11.58
CA ILE A 62 7.83 2.11 -11.12
C ILE A 62 7.20 3.45 -11.50
N ARG A 63 7.94 4.56 -11.38
CA ARG A 63 7.44 5.88 -11.81
C ARG A 63 7.20 5.90 -13.32
N ASP A 64 8.15 5.40 -14.10
CA ASP A 64 8.02 5.35 -15.55
C ASP A 64 6.78 4.51 -15.95
N LEU A 65 6.55 3.38 -15.28
CA LEU A 65 5.36 2.53 -15.50
C LEU A 65 4.04 3.20 -15.05
N GLN A 66 4.08 4.10 -14.06
CA GLN A 66 2.91 4.89 -13.67
C GLN A 66 2.58 5.95 -14.72
N GLU A 67 3.58 6.60 -15.30
CA GLU A 67 3.42 7.54 -16.40
C GLU A 67 2.89 6.81 -17.65
N ASP A 68 3.49 5.66 -17.99
CA ASP A 68 3.02 4.78 -19.07
C ASP A 68 1.56 4.32 -18.88
N LEU A 69 1.17 4.03 -17.64
CA LEU A 69 -0.20 3.62 -17.33
C LEU A 69 -1.19 4.77 -17.58
N VAL A 70 -0.87 5.99 -17.14
CA VAL A 70 -1.71 7.17 -17.35
C VAL A 70 -1.86 7.46 -18.85
N GLU A 71 -0.77 7.39 -19.61
CA GLU A 71 -0.82 7.54 -21.06
C GLU A 71 -1.66 6.45 -21.73
N ALA A 72 -1.45 5.19 -21.35
CA ALA A 72 -2.19 4.06 -21.90
C ALA A 72 -3.69 4.17 -21.62
N GLU A 73 -4.07 4.58 -20.40
CA GLU A 73 -5.46 4.82 -20.03
C GLU A 73 -6.07 5.99 -20.81
N ALA A 74 -5.32 7.08 -21.00
CA ALA A 74 -5.77 8.22 -21.81
C ALA A 74 -5.99 7.84 -23.29
N MET A 75 -5.19 6.91 -23.82
CA MET A 75 -5.31 6.40 -25.18
C MET A 75 -6.28 5.21 -25.32
N ASN A 76 -6.94 4.77 -24.24
CA ASN A 76 -7.75 3.54 -24.19
C ASN A 76 -6.98 2.28 -24.64
N ASP A 77 -5.66 2.26 -24.50
CA ASP A 77 -4.82 1.10 -24.78
C ASP A 77 -4.79 0.17 -23.56
N VAL A 78 -5.85 -0.65 -23.46
CA VAL A 78 -6.05 -1.60 -22.35
C VAL A 78 -4.86 -2.56 -22.21
N GLY A 79 -4.30 -3.02 -23.33
CA GLY A 79 -3.19 -3.98 -23.32
C GLY A 79 -1.88 -3.38 -22.83
N ARG A 80 -1.58 -2.11 -23.14
CA ARG A 80 -0.42 -1.40 -22.56
C ARG A 80 -0.65 -1.12 -21.07
N ALA A 81 -1.87 -0.74 -20.69
CA ALA A 81 -2.22 -0.46 -19.30
C ALA A 81 -2.12 -1.71 -18.40
N GLU A 82 -2.59 -2.87 -18.86
CA GLU A 82 -2.47 -4.14 -18.14
C GLU A 82 -1.02 -4.61 -17.98
N ARG A 83 -0.19 -4.45 -19.02
CA ARG A 83 1.24 -4.77 -18.95
C ARG A 83 1.96 -3.86 -17.97
N ALA A 84 1.71 -2.56 -18.02
CA ALA A 84 2.30 -1.60 -17.08
C ALA A 84 1.90 -1.92 -15.63
N ARG A 85 0.63 -2.28 -15.40
CA ARG A 85 0.14 -2.75 -14.09
C ARG A 85 0.86 -4.02 -13.62
N SER A 86 0.97 -5.02 -14.50
CA SER A 86 1.57 -6.32 -14.16
C SER A 86 3.07 -6.20 -13.87
N GLU A 87 3.80 -5.43 -14.67
CA GLU A 87 5.23 -5.17 -14.45
C GLU A 87 5.43 -4.36 -13.16
N MET A 88 4.59 -3.36 -12.91
CA MET A 88 4.61 -2.60 -11.67
C MET A 88 4.39 -3.53 -10.46
N ASP A 89 3.40 -4.42 -10.51
CA ASP A 89 3.14 -5.39 -9.44
C ASP A 89 4.36 -6.31 -9.19
N ALA A 90 5.00 -6.83 -10.25
CA ALA A 90 6.18 -7.69 -10.13
C ALA A 90 7.40 -6.97 -9.52
N LEU A 91 7.66 -5.72 -9.92
CA LEU A 91 8.76 -4.92 -9.36
C LEU A 91 8.52 -4.57 -7.89
N LEU A 92 7.26 -4.43 -7.49
CA LEU A 92 6.89 -4.13 -6.12
C LEU A 92 6.94 -5.36 -5.21
N GLU A 93 6.61 -6.55 -5.74
CA GLU A 93 6.92 -7.81 -5.06
C GLU A 93 8.43 -7.96 -4.85
N ALA A 94 9.24 -7.64 -5.87
CA ALA A 94 10.70 -7.69 -5.76
C ALA A 94 11.23 -6.70 -4.71
N MET A 95 10.68 -5.47 -4.63
CA MET A 95 11.03 -4.53 -3.56
C MET A 95 10.65 -5.05 -2.18
N GLY A 96 9.48 -5.67 -2.04
CA GLY A 96 9.00 -6.21 -0.76
C GLY A 96 9.85 -7.36 -0.20
N ARG A 97 10.36 -8.22 -1.08
CA ARG A 97 11.23 -9.36 -0.72
C ARG A 97 12.61 -8.97 -0.25
N ALA A 98 13.04 -7.78 -0.64
CA ALA A 98 14.45 -7.46 -0.63
C ALA A 98 14.71 -6.22 0.26
N LEU A 99 13.73 -5.82 1.07
CA LEU A 99 13.79 -4.67 1.98
C LEU A 99 14.17 -4.99 3.43
N GLY A 100 14.51 -6.22 3.79
CA GLY A 100 15.09 -6.52 5.10
C GLY A 100 16.35 -5.74 5.43
N LEU A 101 16.24 -4.93 6.46
CA LEU A 101 17.03 -3.71 6.61
C LEU A 101 18.48 -4.00 7.02
N GLY A 102 19.41 -3.97 6.06
CA GLY A 102 20.84 -4.06 6.29
C GLY A 102 21.65 -2.91 5.67
N GLY A 103 21.80 -1.80 6.42
CA GLY A 103 22.99 -0.95 6.38
C GLY A 103 23.04 0.24 5.39
N ARG A 104 22.95 1.46 5.96
CA ARG A 104 23.47 2.76 5.49
C ARG A 104 22.75 3.53 4.36
N SER A 105 22.00 4.57 4.75
CA SER A 105 22.31 6.00 4.48
C SER A 105 21.15 6.88 5.03
N ARG A 106 21.24 7.41 6.27
CA ARG A 106 21.65 8.79 6.63
C ARG A 106 21.10 9.91 5.74
N ARG A 107 19.79 10.14 5.80
CA ARG A 107 19.09 11.45 5.92
C ARG A 107 17.63 11.16 6.30
N LEU A 108 17.10 11.83 7.34
CA LEU A 108 15.73 11.62 7.83
C LEU A 108 14.68 11.82 6.71
N GLY A 109 14.94 12.77 5.79
CA GLY A 109 14.10 13.00 4.61
C GLY A 109 14.06 11.81 3.63
N ASP A 110 15.18 11.10 3.43
CA ASP A 110 15.23 9.94 2.54
C ASP A 110 14.46 8.76 3.11
N LEU A 111 14.44 8.61 4.44
CA LEU A 111 13.65 7.59 5.13
C LEU A 111 12.15 7.89 5.05
N ALA A 112 11.75 9.14 5.31
CA ALA A 112 10.36 9.56 5.24
C ALA A 112 9.80 9.41 3.82
N GLU A 113 10.57 9.82 2.81
CA GLU A 113 10.15 9.69 1.41
C GLU A 113 10.04 8.22 0.98
N ARG A 114 10.98 7.37 1.40
CA ARG A 114 10.90 5.91 1.21
C ARG A 114 9.65 5.31 1.85
N ALA A 115 9.37 5.68 3.11
CA ALA A 115 8.21 5.20 3.83
C ALA A 115 6.91 5.65 3.15
N ARG A 116 6.82 6.92 2.76
CA ARG A 116 5.69 7.50 2.02
C ARG A 116 5.36 6.72 0.76
N THR A 117 6.34 6.50 -0.12
CA THR A 117 6.13 5.74 -1.37
C THR A 117 5.67 4.31 -1.07
N THR A 118 6.34 3.65 -0.11
CA THR A 118 6.08 2.26 0.24
C THR A 118 4.68 2.07 0.82
N VAL A 119 4.30 2.87 1.82
CA VAL A 119 2.99 2.82 2.48
C VAL A 119 1.88 3.17 1.50
N THR A 120 2.07 4.21 0.69
CA THR A 120 1.10 4.60 -0.34
C THR A 120 0.83 3.45 -1.30
N TRP A 121 1.90 2.77 -1.75
CA TRP A 121 1.74 1.61 -2.61
C TRP A 121 1.03 0.45 -1.90
N ARG A 122 1.48 0.06 -0.70
CA ARG A 122 0.89 -1.06 0.07
C ARG A 122 -0.61 -0.87 0.26
N ILE A 123 -1.03 0.33 0.67
CA ILE A 123 -2.44 0.69 0.84
C ILE A 123 -3.19 0.57 -0.49
N ARG A 124 -2.68 1.17 -1.58
CA ARG A 124 -3.34 1.12 -2.89
C ARG A 124 -3.44 -0.31 -3.44
N HIS A 125 -2.39 -1.11 -3.30
CA HIS A 125 -2.37 -2.50 -3.74
C HIS A 125 -3.39 -3.33 -2.94
N ALA A 126 -3.42 -3.16 -1.61
CA ALA A 126 -4.41 -3.82 -0.76
C ALA A 126 -5.84 -3.41 -1.15
N ILE A 127 -6.11 -2.13 -1.40
CA ILE A 127 -7.43 -1.66 -1.87
C ILE A 127 -7.83 -2.36 -3.18
N ARG A 128 -6.93 -2.47 -4.17
CA ARG A 128 -7.22 -3.17 -5.44
C ARG A 128 -7.54 -4.65 -5.23
N LYS A 129 -6.76 -5.35 -4.39
CA LYS A 129 -7.01 -6.76 -4.06
C LYS A 129 -8.32 -6.94 -3.31
N ILE A 130 -8.64 -6.02 -2.39
CA ILE A 130 -9.93 -5.97 -1.72
C ILE A 130 -11.04 -5.75 -2.74
N GLU A 131 -10.91 -4.78 -3.64
CA GLU A 131 -11.95 -4.45 -4.61
C GLU A 131 -12.28 -5.62 -5.54
N ALA A 132 -11.27 -6.38 -5.97
CA ALA A 132 -11.47 -7.59 -6.77
C ALA A 132 -12.30 -8.68 -6.05
N LEU A 133 -12.18 -8.78 -4.73
CA LEU A 133 -12.89 -9.79 -3.92
C LEU A 133 -14.19 -9.25 -3.30
N HIS A 134 -14.21 -7.97 -2.99
CA HIS A 134 -15.27 -7.25 -2.28
C HIS A 134 -15.39 -5.81 -2.81
N PRO A 135 -16.05 -5.61 -3.97
CA PRO A 135 -16.12 -4.31 -4.62
C PRO A 135 -16.68 -3.17 -3.75
N PRO A 136 -17.74 -3.36 -2.93
CA PRO A 136 -18.25 -2.28 -2.06
C PRO A 136 -17.21 -1.75 -1.07
N LEU A 137 -16.49 -2.66 -0.40
CA LEU A 137 -15.42 -2.33 0.54
C LEU A 137 -14.24 -1.67 -0.17
N GLY A 138 -13.83 -2.18 -1.34
CA GLY A 138 -12.78 -1.59 -2.14
C GLY A 138 -13.06 -0.13 -2.49
N ARG A 139 -14.27 0.16 -2.99
CA ARG A 139 -14.72 1.52 -3.30
C ARG A 139 -14.77 2.42 -2.06
N HIS A 140 -15.32 1.91 -0.95
CA HIS A 140 -15.37 2.65 0.31
C HIS A 140 -13.97 3.08 0.75
N LEU A 141 -13.03 2.15 0.79
CA LEU A 141 -11.65 2.41 1.19
C LEU A 141 -10.93 3.34 0.20
N GLY A 142 -11.15 3.16 -1.11
CA GLY A 142 -10.59 4.02 -2.15
C GLY A 142 -11.03 5.49 -2.04
N ASN A 143 -12.29 5.72 -1.64
CA ASN A 143 -12.83 7.08 -1.50
C ASN A 143 -12.44 7.75 -0.18
N SER A 144 -12.27 6.95 0.88
CA SER A 144 -12.09 7.43 2.25
C SER A 144 -10.64 7.49 2.71
N LEU A 145 -9.73 6.70 2.14
CA LEU A 145 -8.31 6.71 2.51
C LEU A 145 -7.55 7.78 1.71
N LYS A 146 -6.77 8.59 2.42
CA LYS A 146 -5.79 9.51 1.86
C LYS A 146 -4.38 9.03 2.21
N THR A 147 -3.50 9.04 1.22
CA THR A 147 -2.11 8.58 1.34
C THR A 147 -1.17 9.73 0.99
N GLY A 148 -0.13 9.92 1.80
CA GLY A 148 0.87 10.98 1.65
C GLY A 148 1.92 10.85 2.76
N SER A 149 2.62 11.93 3.10
CA SER A 149 3.49 11.94 4.28
C SER A 149 2.71 11.63 5.56
N PHE A 150 1.46 12.08 5.58
CA PHE A 150 0.43 11.69 6.53
C PHE A 150 -0.67 10.92 5.80
N CYS A 151 -1.01 9.76 6.33
CA CYS A 151 -2.10 8.93 5.86
C CYS A 151 -3.29 9.06 6.80
N LEU A 152 -4.50 9.04 6.25
CA LEU A 152 -5.73 9.35 6.97
C LEU A 152 -6.87 8.50 6.43
N TYR A 153 -7.71 7.98 7.31
CA TYR A 153 -9.02 7.43 6.95
C TYR A 153 -10.12 8.42 7.32
N ARG A 154 -10.85 8.91 6.31
CA ARG A 154 -11.97 9.85 6.48
C ARG A 154 -13.17 9.40 5.62
N PRO A 155 -14.07 8.57 6.16
CA PRO A 155 -15.25 8.13 5.44
C PRO A 155 -16.31 9.24 5.37
N GLU A 156 -17.21 9.16 4.39
CA GLU A 156 -18.35 10.08 4.24
C GLU A 156 -19.36 9.93 5.39
N HIS A 157 -19.53 8.70 5.87
CA HIS A 157 -20.34 8.36 7.03
C HIS A 157 -19.51 7.57 8.05
N PRO A 158 -19.70 7.77 9.37
CA PRO A 158 -19.03 6.96 10.38
C PRO A 158 -19.30 5.46 10.16
N VAL A 159 -18.24 4.65 10.21
CA VAL A 159 -18.31 3.18 10.10
C VAL A 159 -17.77 2.58 11.40
N ASP A 160 -18.56 1.74 12.05
CA ASP A 160 -18.15 0.99 13.24
C ASP A 160 -17.34 -0.24 12.84
N TRP A 161 -16.01 -0.11 12.84
CA TRP A 161 -15.11 -1.22 12.53
C TRP A 161 -14.88 -2.10 13.76
N ARG A 162 -15.11 -3.40 13.59
CA ARG A 162 -14.78 -4.40 14.60
C ARG A 162 -13.62 -5.25 14.12
N PHE A 163 -12.55 -5.23 14.90
CA PHE A 163 -11.37 -6.04 14.62
C PHE A 163 -11.35 -7.25 15.52
N ALA A 164 -11.13 -8.43 14.94
CA ALA A 164 -10.79 -9.59 15.74
C ALA A 164 -9.44 -9.32 16.44
N ALA A 165 -9.33 -9.68 17.71
CA ALA A 165 -8.05 -9.68 18.41
C ALA A 165 -7.14 -10.71 17.74
N ASP A 166 -5.92 -10.30 17.40
CA ASP A 166 -4.86 -11.24 17.02
C ASP A 166 -4.65 -12.15 18.23
N ARG A 167 -4.88 -13.45 18.06
CA ARG A 167 -4.76 -14.45 19.11
C ARG A 167 -3.50 -15.27 18.89
#